data_AF-A0A0F9B5N6-F1
#
_entry.id   AF-A0A0F9B5N6-F1
#
_cell.length_a   1.000
_cell.length_b   1.000
_cell.length_c   1.000
_cell.angle_alpha   90.00
_cell.angle_beta   90.00
_cell.angle_gamma   90.00
#
_symmetry.space_group_name_H-M   'P 1'
#
loop_
_entity.id
_entity.type
_entity.pdbx_description
1 polymer ?
#
loop_
_entity_poly.entity_id
_entity_poly.type
_entity_poly.pdbx_seq_one_letter_code
_entity_poly.pdbx_strand_id
1 'polypeptide(L)'
;MIPVLRDYQIADLEKLRLAFRAGARSVLYQAPTASGKTVLFAEIVRSAEAKGNPVWVVVHRQELVDQTSRALTALSVPHGIVAAGRFHAGNGVVSVC
;
A
#
# COMPACT_ATOMS: atom_id res chain seq x y z
N MET A 1 -2.61 7.27 -14.78
CA MET A 1 -2.73 5.95 -15.44
C MET A 1 -2.54 4.90 -14.36
N ILE A 2 -3.46 3.95 -14.24
CA ILE A 2 -3.37 2.86 -13.25
C ILE A 2 -2.22 1.93 -13.70
N PRO A 3 -1.19 1.69 -12.87
CA PRO A 3 -0.09 0.81 -13.21
C PRO A 3 -0.56 -0.63 -13.46
N VAL A 4 -0.07 -1.24 -14.54
CA VAL A 4 -0.23 -2.68 -14.81
C VAL A 4 0.87 -3.44 -14.07
N LEU A 5 0.49 -4.48 -13.32
CA LEU A 5 1.45 -5.34 -12.62
C LEU A 5 2.20 -6.25 -13.60
N ARG A 6 3.49 -6.44 -13.37
CA ARG A 6 4.32 -7.42 -14.08
C ARG A 6 4.01 -8.84 -13.57
N ASP A 7 4.30 -9.85 -14.37
CA ASP A 7 3.98 -11.25 -14.04
C ASP A 7 4.53 -11.70 -12.67
N TYR A 8 5.78 -11.33 -12.34
CA TYR A 8 6.34 -11.64 -11.03
C TYR A 8 5.62 -10.93 -9.89
N GLN A 9 5.12 -9.70 -10.11
CA GLN A 9 4.37 -8.96 -9.10
C GLN A 9 2.99 -9.59 -8.88
N ILE A 10 2.37 -10.11 -9.94
CA ILE A 10 1.11 -10.86 -9.83
C ILE A 10 1.35 -12.15 -9.03
N ALA A 11 2.41 -12.89 -9.36
CA ALA A 11 2.77 -14.11 -8.63
C ALA A 11 3.07 -13.84 -7.14
N ASP A 12 3.82 -12.77 -6.84
CA ASP A 12 4.13 -12.37 -5.47
C ASP A 12 2.89 -11.90 -4.70
N LEU A 13 2.00 -11.15 -5.35
CA LEU A 13 0.73 -10.72 -4.77
C LEU A 13 -0.14 -11.91 -4.37
N GLU A 14 -0.22 -12.94 -5.21
CA GLU A 14 -0.96 -14.16 -4.88
C GLU A 14 -0.34 -14.96 -3.73
N LYS A 15 1.00 -15.02 -3.64
CA LYS A 15 1.68 -15.63 -2.48
C LYS A 15 1.34 -14.89 -1.18
N LEU A 16 1.36 -13.56 -1.19
CA LEU A 16 1.00 -12.74 -0.03
C LEU A 16 -0.46 -12.96 0.39
N ARG A 17 -1.38 -12.94 -0.59
CA ARG A 17 -2.81 -13.21 -0.34
C ARG A 17 -3.03 -14.60 0.24
N LEU A 18 -2.33 -15.61 -0.28
CA LEU A 18 -2.40 -16.98 0.23
C LEU A 18 -1.92 -17.06 1.69
N ALA A 19 -0.81 -16.40 2.03
CA ALA A 19 -0.30 -16.39 3.40
C ALA A 19 -1.33 -15.80 4.39
N PHE A 20 -1.96 -14.67 4.04
CA PHE A 20 -3.02 -14.09 4.87
C PHE A 20 -4.27 -15.00 4.95
N ARG A 21 -4.69 -15.62 3.84
CA ARG A 21 -5.81 -16.59 3.83
C ARG A 21 -5.53 -17.82 4.68
N ALA A 22 -4.27 -18.26 4.77
CA ALA A 22 -3.84 -19.36 5.62
C ALA A 22 -3.77 -18.98 7.13
N GLY A 23 -4.14 -17.74 7.49
CA GLY A 23 -4.19 -17.28 8.88
C GLY A 23 -2.94 -16.57 9.37
N ALA A 24 -1.96 -16.29 8.50
CA ALA A 24 -0.80 -15.51 8.90
C ALA A 24 -1.22 -14.09 9.31
N ARG A 25 -0.87 -13.68 10.52
CA ARG A 25 -1.18 -12.33 11.06
C ARG A 25 -0.15 -11.28 10.65
N SER A 26 1.06 -11.71 10.30
CA SER A 26 2.17 -10.83 9.91
C SER A 26 2.96 -11.52 8.80
N VAL A 27 3.17 -10.83 7.69
CA VAL A 27 3.84 -11.36 6.51
C VAL A 27 4.93 -10.38 6.09
N LEU A 28 6.15 -10.87 5.91
CA LEU A 28 7.26 -10.09 5.39
C LEU A 28 7.37 -10.32 3.88
N TYR A 29 7.29 -9.24 3.11
CA TYR A 29 7.63 -9.24 1.69
C TYR A 29 9.02 -8.66 1.48
N GLN A 30 9.91 -9.43 0.83
CA GLN A 30 11.26 -8.98 0.48
C GLN A 30 11.43 -8.92 -1.03
N ALA A 31 11.95 -7.80 -1.53
CA ALA A 31 12.37 -7.67 -2.92
C ALA A 31 13.46 -6.60 -3.06
N PRO A 32 14.29 -6.63 -4.13
CA PRO A 32 15.37 -5.66 -4.33
C PRO A 32 14.84 -4.23 -4.54
N THR A 33 15.69 -3.21 -4.36
CA THR A 33 15.32 -1.83 -4.74
C THR A 33 15.01 -1.77 -6.25
N ALA A 34 14.20 -0.79 -6.65
CA ALA A 34 13.68 -0.67 -8.03
C ALA A 34 12.84 -1.86 -8.56
N SER A 35 12.56 -2.89 -7.76
CA SER A 35 11.66 -4.00 -8.16
C SER A 35 10.18 -3.62 -8.24
N GLY A 36 9.83 -2.37 -7.98
CA GLY A 36 8.43 -1.93 -7.93
C GLY A 36 7.69 -2.36 -6.66
N LYS A 37 8.40 -2.55 -5.53
CA LYS A 37 7.80 -2.87 -4.22
C LYS A 37 6.64 -1.96 -3.85
N THR A 38 6.77 -0.65 -4.11
CA THR A 38 5.75 0.35 -3.80
C THR A 38 4.45 0.12 -4.58
N VAL A 39 4.54 -0.33 -5.83
CA VAL A 39 3.36 -0.62 -6.67
C VAL A 39 2.62 -1.84 -6.14
N LEU A 40 3.35 -2.92 -5.83
CA LEU A 40 2.77 -4.13 -5.26
C LEU A 40 2.16 -3.86 -3.88
N PHE A 41 2.86 -3.09 -3.04
CA PHE A 41 2.37 -2.61 -1.76
C PHE A 41 1.06 -1.82 -1.91
N ALA A 42 1.01 -0.85 -2.82
CA ALA A 42 -0.16 -0.03 -3.03
C ALA A 42 -1.36 -0.85 -3.54
N GLU A 43 -1.12 -1.92 -4.29
CA GLU A 43 -2.16 -2.87 -4.69
C GLU A 43 -2.73 -3.67 -3.52
N ILE A 44 -1.89 -4.10 -2.56
CA ILE A 44 -2.37 -4.73 -1.32
C ILE A 44 -3.26 -3.75 -0.55
N VAL A 45 -2.83 -2.50 -0.42
CA VAL A 45 -3.63 -1.45 0.26
C VAL A 45 -4.95 -1.22 -0.46
N ARG A 46 -4.94 -1.09 -1.80
CA ARG A 46 -6.16 -0.98 -2.61
C ARG A 46 -7.12 -2.14 -2.38
N SER A 47 -6.61 -3.38 -2.33
CA SER A 47 -7.44 -4.56 -2.10
C SER A 47 -8.02 -4.62 -0.68
N ALA A 48 -7.34 -4.05 0.32
CA ALA A 48 -7.83 -3.97 1.69
C ALA A 48 -8.87 -2.84 1.84
N GLU A 49 -8.60 -1.68 1.23
CA GLU A 49 -9.51 -0.54 1.18
C GLU A 49 -10.84 -0.89 0.50
N ALA A 50 -10.79 -1.60 -0.64
CA ALA A 50 -11.98 -2.07 -1.34
C ALA A 50 -12.86 -3.04 -0.52
N LYS A 51 -12.30 -3.62 0.56
CA LYS A 51 -13.03 -4.46 1.51
C LYS A 51 -13.50 -3.70 2.76
N GLY A 52 -13.24 -2.40 2.83
CA GLY A 52 -13.51 -1.56 4.00
C GLY A 52 -12.58 -1.81 5.18
N ASN A 53 -11.45 -2.51 4.98
CA ASN A 53 -10.51 -2.78 6.07
C ASN A 53 -9.70 -1.51 6.37
N PRO A 54 -9.63 -1.06 7.64
CA PRO A 54 -8.73 0.02 8.02
C PRO A 54 -7.27 -0.32 7.74
N VAL A 55 -6.54 0.59 7.10
CA VAL A 55 -5.12 0.41 6.77
C VAL A 55 -4.30 1.58 7.28
N TRP A 56 -3.24 1.26 8.02
CA TRP A 56 -2.19 2.20 8.39
C TRP A 56 -0.93 1.89 7.60
N VAL A 57 -0.45 2.88 6.86
CA VAL A 57 0.83 2.83 6.17
C VAL A 57 1.81 3.66 6.97
N VAL A 58 2.82 3.02 7.56
CA VAL A 58 3.79 3.68 8.43
C VAL A 58 5.14 3.72 7.75
N VAL A 59 5.69 4.92 7.62
CA VAL A 59 7.01 5.16 7.03
C VAL A 59 7.86 6.05 7.95
N HIS A 60 9.18 5.96 7.81
CA HIS A 60 10.11 6.61 8.73
C HIS A 60 10.62 7.99 8.26
N ARG A 61 10.15 8.48 7.10
CA ARG A 61 10.65 9.69 6.44
C ARG A 61 9.51 10.43 5.74
N GLN A 62 9.55 11.76 5.77
CA GLN A 62 8.53 12.60 5.13
C GLN A 62 8.48 12.38 3.62
N GLU A 63 9.62 12.16 2.97
CA GLU A 63 9.69 11.90 1.53
C GLU A 63 8.97 10.59 1.15
N LEU A 64 8.97 9.61 2.08
CA LEU A 64 8.26 8.35 1.89
C LEU A 64 6.75 8.51 2.09
N VAL A 65 6.29 9.46 2.92
CA VAL A 65 4.87 9.81 3.02
C VAL A 65 4.39 10.30 1.66
N ASP A 66 5.12 11.26 1.08
CA ASP A 66 4.79 11.83 -0.23
C ASP A 66 4.87 10.77 -1.34
N GLN A 67 5.88 9.88 -1.31
CA GLN A 67 6.00 8.79 -2.28
C GLN A 67 4.83 7.80 -2.18
N THR A 68 4.45 7.45 -0.96
CA THR A 68 3.34 6.53 -0.70
C THR A 68 2.03 7.14 -1.15
N SER A 69 1.78 8.40 -0.79
CA SER A 69 0.58 9.12 -1.18
C SER A 69 0.43 9.17 -2.71
N ARG A 70 1.49 9.52 -3.44
CA ARG A 70 1.49 9.48 -4.91
C ARG A 70 1.16 8.10 -5.47
N ALA A 71 1.70 7.03 -4.88
CA ALA A 71 1.43 5.67 -5.34
C ALA A 71 -0.03 5.25 -5.12
N LEU A 72 -0.61 5.62 -3.98
CA LEU A 72 -2.03 5.37 -3.67
C LEU A 72 -2.96 6.20 -4.57
N THR A 73 -2.64 7.47 -4.80
CA THR A 73 -3.38 8.33 -5.75
C THR A 73 -3.34 7.77 -7.18
N ALA A 74 -2.19 7.23 -7.62
CA ALA A 74 -2.07 6.62 -8.95
C ALA A 74 -2.98 5.39 -9.15
N LEU A 75 -3.37 4.73 -8.05
CA LEU A 75 -4.33 3.63 -8.00
C LEU A 75 -5.75 4.06 -7.62
N SER A 76 -6.01 5.36 -7.53
CA SER A 76 -7.29 5.94 -7.11
C SER A 76 -7.76 5.46 -5.72
N VAL A 77 -6.81 5.21 -4.80
CA VAL A 77 -7.11 4.82 -3.42
C VAL A 77 -7.30 6.08 -2.56
N PRO A 78 -8.50 6.35 -2.02
CA PRO A 78 -8.72 7.46 -1.10
C PRO A 78 -7.94 7.24 0.20
N HIS A 79 -7.14 8.23 0.62
CA HIS A 79 -6.33 8.12 1.83
C HIS A 79 -6.09 9.48 2.49
N GLY A 80 -5.88 9.46 3.81
CA GLY A 80 -5.45 10.60 4.60
C GLY A 80 -3.95 10.60 4.87
N ILE A 81 -3.43 11.72 5.39
CA ILE A 81 -2.05 11.86 5.86
C ILE A 81 -2.07 12.26 7.34
N VAL A 82 -1.28 11.57 8.15
CA VAL A 82 -1.08 11.81 9.58
C VAL A 82 0.40 12.02 9.82
N ALA A 83 0.88 13.23 9.56
CA ALA A 83 2.27 13.62 9.80
C ALA A 83 2.34 15.03 10.40
N ALA A 84 3.39 15.31 11.17
CA ALA A 84 3.58 16.60 11.82
C ALA A 84 3.56 17.74 10.78
N GLY A 85 2.67 18.71 10.97
CA GLY A 85 2.49 19.86 10.07
C GLY A 85 1.85 19.55 8.71
N ARG A 86 1.37 18.32 8.47
CA ARG A 86 0.78 17.88 7.19
C ARG A 86 -0.48 17.03 7.34
N PHE A 87 -1.24 17.24 8.43
CA PHE A 87 -2.47 16.49 8.64
C PHE A 87 -3.49 16.76 7.53
N HIS A 88 -3.98 15.68 6.91
CA HIS A 88 -5.03 15.71 5.91
C HIS A 88 -6.01 14.57 6.19
N ALA A 89 -7.25 14.92 6.55
CA ALA A 89 -8.31 13.94 6.65
C ALA A 89 -8.70 13.45 5.25
N GLY A 90 -8.46 12.17 4.98
CA GLY A 90 -8.93 11.52 3.75
C GLY A 90 -10.34 10.98 3.91
N ASN A 91 -11.08 10.88 2.81
CA ASN A 91 -12.45 10.34 2.80
C ASN A 91 -12.50 8.80 2.75
N GLY A 92 -11.44 8.10 3.19
CA GLY A 92 -11.29 6.65 3.07
C GLY A 92 -10.76 5.99 4.34
N VAL A 93 -10.62 4.66 4.31
CA VAL A 93 -10.17 3.85 5.46
C VAL A 93 -8.64 3.69 5.54
N VAL A 94 -7.90 4.40 4.69
CA VAL A 94 -6.44 4.33 4.59
C VAL A 94 -5.81 5.62 5.16
N SER A 95 -4.83 5.47 6.03
CA SER A 95 -4.01 6.58 6.57
C SER A 95 -2.53 6.34 6.34
N VAL A 96 -1.81 7.35 5.84
CA VAL A 96 -0.34 7.34 5.68
C VAL A 96 0.29 8.18 6.79
N CYS A 97 1.23 7.61 7.53
CA CYS A 97 1.91 8.21 8.67
C CYS A 97 3.43 8.18 8.47
#